data_AF-A0A7Z2PPV9-F1
#
_entry.id   AF-A0A7Z2PPV9-F1
#
_cell.length_a   1.000
_cell.length_b   1.000
_cell.length_c   1.000
_cell.angle_alpha   90.00
_cell.angle_beta   90.00
_cell.angle_gamma   90.00
#
_symmetry.space_group_name_H-M   'P 1'
#
loop_
_entity.id
_entity.type
_entity.pdbx_description
1 polymer ?
#
loop_
_entity_poly.entity_id
_entity_poly.type
_entity_poly.pdbx_seq_one_letter_code
_entity_poly.pdbx_strand_id
1 'polypeptide(L)'
;MLGWLLRRKLRKVVESDIFEARSMLSTLKLKLYKEGSEGTLAYGEGVGEVAALLAERFGLSVPDALEGRGLNWQQLDDASRDLLATMAKVRRMLDSDVQSVRSAAHKQFTGCLVLGHLYRLRFIAQQAPQEQQAAAVAMADRLAEFARVMADVGARLRDPSDAYA
;
A
#
# COMPACT_ATOMS: atom_id res chain seq x y z
N MET A 1 34.79 1.46 -12.88
CA MET A 1 34.16 0.14 -12.59
C MET A 1 33.10 0.17 -11.50
N LEU A 2 33.30 0.81 -10.34
CA LEU A 2 32.30 0.84 -9.25
C LEU A 2 30.92 1.42 -9.65
N GLY A 3 30.88 2.51 -10.42
CA GLY A 3 29.61 3.14 -10.82
C GLY A 3 28.73 2.28 -11.73
N TRP A 4 29.30 1.30 -12.46
CA TRP A 4 28.52 0.35 -13.25
C TRP A 4 27.91 -0.75 -12.37
N LEU A 5 28.68 -1.27 -11.41
CA LEU A 5 28.19 -2.25 -10.43
C LEU A 5 27.09 -1.67 -9.54
N LEU A 6 27.24 -0.42 -9.08
CA LEU A 6 26.23 0.27 -8.27
C LEU A 6 24.94 0.49 -9.08
N ARG A 7 25.04 0.96 -10.33
CA ARG A 7 23.88 1.11 -11.22
C ARG A 7 23.19 -0.23 -11.52
N ARG A 8 23.96 -1.29 -11.74
CA ARG A 8 23.42 -2.64 -11.96
C ARG A 8 22.72 -3.19 -10.71
N LYS A 9 23.26 -2.95 -9.51
CA LYS A 9 22.62 -3.32 -8.25
C LYS A 9 21.33 -2.54 -8.01
N LEU A 10 21.35 -1.21 -8.21
CA LEU A 10 20.17 -0.36 -8.09
C LEU A 10 19.07 -0.81 -9.06
N ARG A 11 19.43 -1.07 -10.33
CA ARG A 11 18.50 -1.62 -11.34
C ARG A 11 17.82 -2.90 -10.85
N LYS A 12 18.59 -3.85 -10.32
CA LYS A 12 18.03 -5.10 -9.79
C LYS A 12 17.10 -4.88 -8.61
N VAL A 13 17.43 -3.95 -7.71
CA VAL A 13 16.56 -3.61 -6.56
C VAL A 13 15.25 -3.02 -7.04
N VAL A 14 15.29 -2.06 -7.98
CA VAL A 14 14.08 -1.45 -8.54
C VAL A 14 13.22 -2.47 -9.28
N GLU A 15 13.82 -3.34 -10.09
CA GLU A 15 13.11 -4.43 -10.76
C GLU A 15 12.45 -5.40 -9.77
N SER A 16 13.13 -5.73 -8.65
CA SER A 16 12.57 -6.55 -7.57
C SER A 16 11.38 -5.88 -6.92
N ASP A 17 11.51 -4.60 -6.52
CA ASP A 17 10.45 -3.85 -5.84
C ASP A 17 9.19 -3.74 -6.74
N ILE A 18 9.37 -3.53 -8.05
CA ILE A 18 8.26 -3.52 -9.03
C ILE A 18 7.63 -4.91 -9.18
N PHE A 19 8.45 -5.96 -9.25
CA PHE A 19 7.96 -7.34 -9.37
C PHE A 19 7.17 -7.76 -8.13
N GLU A 20 7.68 -7.48 -6.94
CA GLU A 20 7.02 -7.75 -5.67
C GLU A 20 5.69 -7.02 -5.55
N ALA A 21 5.66 -5.72 -5.87
CA ALA A 21 4.42 -4.94 -5.89
C ALA A 21 3.38 -5.52 -6.87
N ARG A 22 3.81 -5.97 -8.05
CA ARG A 22 2.93 -6.61 -9.04
C ARG A 22 2.39 -7.94 -8.54
N SER A 23 3.25 -8.78 -7.97
CA SER A 23 2.87 -10.08 -7.41
C SER A 23 1.89 -9.93 -6.24
N MET A 24 2.16 -8.96 -5.36
CA MET A 24 1.30 -8.58 -4.25
C MET A 24 -0.08 -8.16 -4.74
N LEU A 25 -0.16 -7.25 -5.72
CA LEU A 25 -1.43 -6.77 -6.26
C LEU A 25 -2.25 -7.91 -6.88
N SER A 26 -1.62 -8.80 -7.66
CA SER A 26 -2.29 -9.97 -8.24
C SER A 26 -2.81 -10.91 -7.14
N THR A 27 -2.02 -11.14 -6.10
CA THR A 27 -2.39 -12.01 -4.98
C THR A 27 -3.56 -11.43 -4.19
N LEU A 28 -3.54 -10.13 -3.90
CA LEU A 28 -4.65 -9.45 -3.22
C LEU A 28 -5.93 -9.52 -4.03
N LYS A 29 -5.88 -9.27 -5.35
CA LYS A 29 -7.06 -9.39 -6.22
C LYS A 29 -7.67 -10.80 -6.19
N LEU A 30 -6.84 -11.84 -6.24
CA LEU A 30 -7.30 -13.22 -6.10
C LEU A 30 -7.89 -13.50 -4.71
N LYS A 31 -7.32 -12.92 -3.66
CA LYS A 31 -7.82 -13.08 -2.29
C LYS A 31 -9.18 -12.40 -2.12
N LEU A 32 -9.32 -11.16 -2.59
CA LEU A 32 -10.59 -10.42 -2.60
C LEU A 32 -11.70 -11.20 -3.31
N TYR A 33 -11.39 -11.81 -4.46
CA TYR A 33 -12.33 -12.65 -5.18
C TYR A 33 -12.80 -13.87 -4.37
N LYS A 34 -11.93 -14.46 -3.55
CA LYS A 34 -12.24 -15.63 -2.71
C LYS A 34 -13.00 -15.29 -1.44
N GLU A 35 -12.68 -14.17 -0.81
CA GLU A 35 -13.24 -13.74 0.49
C GLU A 35 -14.66 -13.14 0.36
N GLY A 36 -15.09 -12.81 -0.87
CA GLY A 36 -16.39 -12.22 -1.13
C GLY A 36 -16.52 -10.79 -0.61
N SER A 37 -17.76 -10.31 -0.49
CA SER A 37 -18.06 -8.91 -0.18
C SER A 37 -17.56 -8.49 1.22
N GLU A 38 -17.77 -9.32 2.24
CA GLU A 38 -17.41 -8.98 3.63
C GLU A 38 -15.90 -8.82 3.81
N GLY A 39 -15.10 -9.76 3.30
CA GLY A 39 -13.65 -9.65 3.36
C GLY A 39 -13.10 -8.50 2.51
N THR A 40 -13.74 -8.21 1.37
CA THR A 40 -13.39 -7.05 0.53
C THR A 40 -13.63 -5.73 1.28
N LEU A 41 -14.75 -5.61 1.98
CA LEU A 41 -15.06 -4.43 2.79
C LEU A 41 -14.04 -4.25 3.91
N ALA A 42 -13.73 -5.30 4.67
CA ALA A 42 -12.75 -5.24 5.76
C ALA A 42 -11.36 -4.81 5.25
N TYR A 43 -10.94 -5.29 4.07
CA TYR A 43 -9.66 -4.88 3.48
C TYR A 43 -9.71 -3.41 3.05
N GLY A 44 -10.84 -2.96 2.51
CA GLY A 44 -11.07 -1.57 2.17
C GLY A 44 -10.96 -0.63 3.37
N GLU A 45 -11.61 -1.01 4.48
CA GLU A 45 -11.53 -0.26 5.75
C GLU A 45 -10.07 -0.14 6.22
N GLY A 46 -9.32 -1.24 6.20
CA GLY A 46 -7.91 -1.23 6.59
C GLY A 46 -7.03 -0.31 5.74
N VAL A 47 -7.27 -0.25 4.42
CA VAL A 47 -6.56 0.70 3.54
C VAL A 47 -6.91 2.14 3.90
N GLY A 48 -8.19 2.45 4.09
CA GLY A 48 -8.65 3.79 4.46
C GLY A 48 -8.13 4.24 5.83
N GLU A 49 -8.14 3.36 6.83
CA GLU A 49 -7.63 3.65 8.19
C GLU A 49 -6.13 3.96 8.18
N VAL A 50 -5.33 3.14 7.49
CA VAL A 50 -3.88 3.39 7.41
C VAL A 50 -3.59 4.68 6.62
N ALA A 51 -4.36 4.96 5.56
CA ALA A 51 -4.24 6.23 4.84
C ALA A 51 -4.58 7.45 5.71
N ALA A 52 -5.61 7.35 6.54
CA ALA A 52 -5.95 8.40 7.50
C ALA A 52 -4.83 8.66 8.52
N LEU A 53 -4.21 7.61 9.04
CA LEU A 53 -3.05 7.72 9.94
C LEU A 53 -1.85 8.38 9.27
N LEU A 54 -1.59 8.07 7.99
CA LEU A 54 -0.53 8.71 7.22
C LEU A 54 -0.86 10.18 6.93
N ALA A 55 -2.10 10.47 6.57
CA ALA A 55 -2.59 11.82 6.32
C ALA A 55 -2.40 12.71 7.55
N GLU A 56 -2.82 12.23 8.72
CA GLU A 56 -2.61 12.91 10.00
C GLU A 56 -1.12 13.11 10.30
N ARG A 57 -0.31 12.05 10.19
CA ARG A 57 1.12 12.10 10.50
C ARG A 57 1.87 13.13 9.66
N PHE A 58 1.55 13.23 8.37
CA PHE A 58 2.29 14.07 7.42
C PHE A 58 1.59 15.39 7.08
N GLY A 59 0.42 15.67 7.67
CA GLY A 59 -0.35 16.88 7.38
C GLY A 59 -0.87 16.93 5.95
N LEU A 60 -1.31 15.78 5.42
CA LEU A 60 -1.84 15.63 4.07
C LEU A 60 -3.36 15.41 4.09
N SER A 61 -4.00 15.51 2.92
CA SER A 61 -5.35 14.98 2.74
C SER A 61 -5.33 13.45 2.66
N VAL A 62 -6.43 12.78 3.05
CA VAL A 62 -6.56 11.32 2.88
C VAL A 62 -6.41 10.89 1.41
N PRO A 63 -7.00 11.59 0.41
CA PRO A 63 -6.73 11.32 -1.00
C PRO A 63 -5.24 11.39 -1.37
N ASP A 64 -4.51 12.41 -0.92
CA ASP A 64 -3.06 12.51 -1.19
C ASP A 64 -2.28 11.36 -0.54
N ALA A 65 -2.69 10.94 0.66
CA ALA A 65 -2.08 9.80 1.33
C ALA A 65 -2.36 8.47 0.59
N LEU A 66 -3.56 8.29 0.02
CA LEU A 66 -3.90 7.12 -0.81
C LEU A 66 -3.15 7.10 -2.14
N GLU A 67 -2.74 8.26 -2.64
CA GLU A 67 -1.97 8.39 -3.88
C GLU A 67 -0.45 8.40 -3.68
N GLY A 68 0.00 8.53 -2.42
CA GLY A 68 1.41 8.70 -2.05
C GLY A 68 2.00 10.00 -2.60
N ARG A 69 1.22 11.09 -2.57
CA ARG A 69 1.58 12.42 -3.07
C ARG A 69 1.88 13.39 -1.92
N GLY A 70 2.44 14.55 -2.25
CA GLY A 70 2.73 15.61 -1.27
C GLY A 70 3.97 15.36 -0.40
N LEU A 71 4.68 14.25 -0.59
CA LEU A 71 5.87 13.88 0.17
C LEU A 71 7.15 13.96 -0.66
N ASN A 72 8.23 14.41 -0.01
CA ASN A 72 9.57 14.30 -0.58
C ASN A 72 10.15 12.88 -0.40
N TRP A 73 11.28 12.61 -1.03
CA TRP A 73 11.89 11.27 -1.03
C TRP A 73 12.24 10.74 0.37
N GLN A 74 12.64 11.60 1.32
CA GLN A 74 12.96 11.16 2.69
C GLN A 74 11.69 10.70 3.39
N GLN A 75 10.63 11.50 3.31
CA GLN A 75 9.34 11.17 3.90
C GLN A 75 8.73 9.91 3.29
N LEU A 76 8.90 9.69 1.98
CA LEU A 76 8.43 8.47 1.31
C LEU A 76 9.21 7.22 1.76
N ASP A 77 10.53 7.31 1.90
CA ASP A 77 11.35 6.20 2.41
C ASP A 77 10.96 5.88 3.87
N ASP A 78 10.88 6.91 4.73
CA ASP A 78 10.48 6.78 6.14
C ASP A 78 9.10 6.15 6.29
N ALA A 79 8.09 6.66 5.56
CA ALA A 79 6.75 6.11 5.56
C ALA A 79 6.73 4.64 5.09
N SER A 80 7.44 4.32 4.00
CA SER A 80 7.49 2.95 3.48
C SER A 80 8.10 1.97 4.49
N ARG A 81 9.19 2.36 5.16
CA ARG A 81 9.85 1.53 6.18
C ARG A 81 8.95 1.32 7.39
N ASP A 82 8.30 2.38 7.87
CA ASP A 82 7.41 2.29 9.01
C ASP A 82 6.19 1.42 8.73
N LEU A 83 5.61 1.51 7.53
CA LEU A 83 4.50 0.65 7.11
C LEU A 83 4.94 -0.81 7.02
N LEU A 84 6.08 -1.11 6.39
CA LEU A 84 6.58 -2.48 6.28
C LEU A 84 7.00 -3.06 7.65
N ALA A 85 7.57 -2.25 8.53
CA ALA A 85 7.89 -2.66 9.90
C ALA A 85 6.62 -2.93 10.72
N THR A 86 5.59 -2.10 10.56
CA THR A 86 4.27 -2.29 11.19
C THR A 86 3.62 -3.57 10.68
N MET A 87 3.62 -3.78 9.37
CA MET A 87 3.14 -5.02 8.74
C MET A 87 3.82 -6.26 9.34
N ALA A 88 5.14 -6.23 9.52
CA ALA A 88 5.88 -7.34 10.12
C ALA A 88 5.49 -7.61 11.58
N LYS A 89 5.21 -6.55 12.38
CA LYS A 89 4.70 -6.67 13.75
C LYS A 89 3.29 -7.27 13.78
N VAL A 90 2.42 -6.76 12.91
CA VAL A 90 1.00 -7.17 12.84
C VAL A 90 0.85 -8.60 12.34
N ARG A 91 1.78 -9.10 11.52
CA ARG A 91 1.76 -10.46 10.98
C ARG A 91 1.56 -11.54 12.04
N ARG A 92 2.15 -11.39 13.24
CA ARG A 92 2.02 -12.37 14.33
C ARG A 92 0.62 -12.43 14.92
N MET A 93 -0.17 -11.37 14.76
CA MET A 93 -1.53 -11.26 15.28
C MET A 93 -2.59 -11.84 14.32
N LEU A 94 -2.19 -12.19 13.10
CA LEU A 94 -3.08 -12.83 12.11
C LEU A 94 -3.54 -14.22 12.55
N ASP A 95 -2.70 -14.92 13.32
CA ASP A 95 -3.00 -16.26 13.85
C ASP A 95 -3.56 -16.22 15.28
N SER A 96 -3.99 -15.05 15.76
CA SER A 96 -4.56 -14.92 17.11
C SER A 96 -5.87 -15.71 17.23
N ASP A 97 -6.07 -16.41 18.35
CA ASP A 97 -7.33 -17.10 18.67
C ASP A 97 -8.50 -16.13 18.91
N VAL A 98 -8.19 -14.86 19.20
CA VAL A 98 -9.20 -13.82 19.45
C VAL A 98 -9.63 -13.21 18.10
N GLN A 99 -10.89 -13.46 17.71
CA GLN A 99 -11.43 -13.01 16.42
C GLN A 99 -11.30 -11.50 16.18
N SER A 100 -11.52 -10.67 17.21
CA SER A 100 -11.41 -9.20 17.09
C SER A 100 -9.97 -8.76 16.82
N VAL A 101 -8.99 -9.39 17.49
CA VAL A 101 -7.56 -9.13 17.28
C VAL A 101 -7.15 -9.54 15.86
N ARG A 102 -7.55 -10.74 15.43
CA ARG A 102 -7.28 -11.24 14.08
C ARG A 102 -7.89 -10.36 13.00
N SER A 103 -9.14 -9.92 13.18
CA SER A 103 -9.80 -9.00 12.25
C SER A 103 -9.07 -7.67 12.13
N ALA A 104 -8.78 -7.01 13.26
CA ALA A 104 -8.01 -5.75 13.27
C ALA A 104 -6.63 -5.92 12.63
N ALA A 105 -5.95 -7.03 12.92
CA ALA A 105 -4.66 -7.34 12.32
C ALA A 105 -4.76 -7.52 10.80
N HIS A 106 -5.80 -8.18 10.26
CA HIS A 106 -6.00 -8.29 8.82
C HIS A 106 -6.19 -6.93 8.14
N LYS A 107 -7.00 -6.05 8.73
CA LYS A 107 -7.23 -4.69 8.21
C LYS A 107 -5.92 -3.91 8.15
N GLN A 108 -5.23 -3.81 9.29
CA GLN A 108 -4.00 -3.05 9.40
C GLN A 108 -2.88 -3.64 8.53
N PHE A 109 -2.76 -4.97 8.47
CA PHE A 109 -1.80 -5.65 7.61
C PHE A 109 -2.02 -5.30 6.14
N THR A 110 -3.27 -5.32 5.68
CA THR A 110 -3.61 -5.04 4.28
C THR A 110 -3.34 -3.58 3.91
N GLY A 111 -3.75 -2.64 4.75
CA GLY A 111 -3.45 -1.22 4.55
C GLY A 111 -1.94 -0.96 4.50
N CYS A 112 -1.17 -1.52 5.44
CA CYS A 112 0.28 -1.38 5.47
C CYS A 112 0.97 -2.04 4.26
N LEU A 113 0.48 -3.20 3.81
CA LEU A 113 1.04 -3.89 2.65
C LEU A 113 0.86 -3.05 1.37
N VAL A 114 -0.36 -2.58 1.11
CA VAL A 114 -0.68 -1.80 -0.10
C VAL A 114 0.06 -0.48 -0.10
N LEU A 115 -0.08 0.30 0.97
CA LEU A 115 0.50 1.64 1.06
C LEU A 115 2.02 1.58 1.22
N GLY A 116 2.57 0.55 1.88
CA GLY A 116 4.01 0.33 1.97
C GLY A 116 4.65 0.16 0.59
N HIS A 117 4.08 -0.69 -0.26
CA HIS A 117 4.56 -0.85 -1.64
C HIS A 117 4.32 0.40 -2.51
N LEU A 118 3.19 1.08 -2.35
CA LEU A 118 2.92 2.34 -3.06
C LEU A 118 3.99 3.39 -2.74
N TYR A 119 4.23 3.66 -1.46
CA TYR A 119 5.17 4.69 -1.02
C TYR A 119 6.60 4.33 -1.41
N ARG A 120 6.94 3.04 -1.34
CA ARG A 120 8.22 2.54 -1.86
C ARG A 120 8.39 2.82 -3.36
N LEU A 121 7.37 2.58 -4.17
CA LEU A 121 7.43 2.87 -5.60
C LEU A 121 7.45 4.37 -5.91
N ARG A 122 6.77 5.20 -5.12
CA ARG A 122 6.86 6.67 -5.21
C ARG A 122 8.26 7.17 -4.86
N PHE A 123 8.90 6.60 -3.83
CA PHE A 123 10.31 6.87 -3.51
C PHE A 123 11.22 6.51 -4.70
N ILE A 124 11.06 5.29 -5.25
CA ILE A 124 11.81 4.84 -6.42
C ILE A 124 11.58 5.77 -7.61
N ALA A 125 10.35 6.20 -7.86
CA ALA A 125 10.03 7.13 -8.94
C ALA A 125 10.71 8.50 -8.79
N GLN A 126 11.07 8.92 -7.57
CA GLN A 126 11.83 10.16 -7.34
C GLN A 126 13.35 9.98 -7.43
N GLN A 127 13.86 8.76 -7.18
CA GLN A 127 15.31 8.50 -7.01
C GLN A 127 15.93 7.65 -8.12
N ALA A 128 15.13 6.88 -8.85
CA ALA A 128 15.62 5.96 -9.87
C ALA A 128 16.10 6.69 -11.13
N PRO A 129 17.04 6.11 -11.88
CA PRO A 129 17.39 6.60 -13.22
C PRO A 129 16.17 6.65 -14.13
N GLN A 130 16.17 7.60 -15.08
CA GLN A 130 15.04 7.91 -15.98
C GLN A 130 14.45 6.67 -16.69
N GLU A 131 15.30 5.70 -17.06
CA GLU A 131 14.90 4.44 -17.70
C GLU A 131 13.94 3.58 -16.85
N GLN A 132 14.03 3.66 -15.52
CA GLN A 132 13.24 2.86 -14.58
C GLN A 132 12.13 3.65 -13.91
N GLN A 133 12.26 4.97 -13.91
CA GLN A 133 11.28 5.90 -13.36
C GLN A 133 9.89 5.66 -13.94
N ALA A 134 9.78 5.51 -15.27
CA ALA A 134 8.48 5.30 -15.93
C ALA A 134 7.78 4.00 -15.46
N ALA A 135 8.53 2.92 -15.28
CA ALA A 135 7.98 1.65 -14.82
C ALA A 135 7.53 1.70 -13.35
N ALA A 136 8.32 2.37 -12.50
CA ALA A 136 7.97 2.59 -11.10
C ALA A 136 6.73 3.48 -10.96
N VAL A 137 6.65 4.58 -11.73
CA VAL A 137 5.48 5.47 -11.79
C VAL A 137 4.24 4.70 -12.22
N ALA A 138 4.31 3.95 -13.33
CA ALA A 138 3.17 3.19 -13.83
C ALA A 138 2.67 2.14 -12.82
N MET A 139 3.57 1.50 -12.07
CA MET A 139 3.19 0.55 -11.03
C MET A 139 2.63 1.26 -9.78
N ALA A 140 3.21 2.40 -9.39
CA ALA A 140 2.69 3.24 -8.29
C ALA A 140 1.28 3.73 -8.59
N ASP A 141 1.00 4.19 -9.81
CA ASP A 141 -0.32 4.66 -10.20
C ASP A 141 -1.38 3.55 -10.14
N ARG A 142 -1.02 2.33 -10.54
CA ARG A 142 -1.91 1.16 -10.38
C ARG A 142 -2.21 0.82 -8.93
N LEU A 143 -1.22 0.95 -8.04
CA LEU A 143 -1.43 0.76 -6.60
C LEU A 143 -2.24 1.89 -5.97
N ALA A 144 -2.02 3.13 -6.40
CA ALA A 144 -2.81 4.28 -5.96
C ALA A 144 -4.28 4.13 -6.36
N GLU A 145 -4.55 3.73 -7.61
CA GLU A 145 -5.90 3.43 -8.08
C GLU A 145 -6.54 2.31 -7.25
N PHE A 146 -5.82 1.22 -7.02
CA PHE A 146 -6.30 0.13 -6.18
C PHE A 146 -6.58 0.59 -4.75
N ALA A 147 -5.67 1.35 -4.13
CA ALA A 147 -5.82 1.86 -2.77
C ALA A 147 -7.06 2.76 -2.65
N ARG A 148 -7.27 3.66 -3.61
CA ARG A 148 -8.45 4.53 -3.67
C ARG A 148 -9.74 3.73 -3.78
N VAL A 149 -9.82 2.79 -4.74
CA VAL A 149 -11.01 1.94 -4.91
C VAL A 149 -11.29 1.12 -3.65
N MET A 150 -10.26 0.56 -3.01
CA MET A 150 -10.43 -0.20 -1.77
C MET A 150 -10.91 0.69 -0.62
N ALA A 151 -10.32 1.87 -0.44
CA ALA A 151 -10.75 2.81 0.58
C ALA A 151 -12.21 3.25 0.36
N ASP A 152 -12.60 3.55 -0.88
CA ASP A 152 -13.99 3.88 -1.24
C ASP A 152 -14.94 2.72 -0.93
N VAL A 153 -14.55 1.48 -1.23
CA VAL A 153 -15.34 0.29 -0.88
C VAL A 153 -15.49 0.14 0.64
N GLY A 154 -14.42 0.33 1.40
CA GLY A 154 -14.46 0.29 2.87
C GLY A 154 -15.30 1.41 3.50
N ALA A 155 -15.34 2.59 2.88
CA ALA A 155 -16.13 3.72 3.37
C ALA A 155 -17.65 3.49 3.28
N ARG A 156 -18.12 2.65 2.34
CA ARG A 156 -19.56 2.34 2.17
C ARG A 156 -20.20 1.64 3.37
N LEU A 157 -19.41 1.11 4.32
CA LEU A 157 -19.93 0.61 5.60
C LEU A 157 -20.33 1.71 6.58
N ARG A 158 -19.83 2.94 6.39
CA ARG A 158 -20.12 4.08 7.28
C ARG A 158 -21.37 4.85 6.89
N ASP A 159 -21.88 4.65 5.66
CA ASP A 159 -23.07 5.33 5.15
C ASP A 159 -24.02 4.33 4.45
N PRO A 160 -24.94 3.68 5.18
CA PRO A 160 -25.86 2.70 4.61
C PRO A 160 -26.93 3.31 3.67
N SER A 161 -26.93 4.63 3.44
CA SER A 161 -27.87 5.30 2.53
C SER A 161 -27.66 4.96 1.05
N ASP A 162 -26.48 4.47 0.67
CA ASP A 162 -26.13 4.21 -0.74
C ASP A 162 -26.28 2.74 -1.16
N ALA A 163 -26.72 1.86 -0.25
CA ALA A 163 -26.91 0.44 -0.57
C ALA A 163 -28.22 0.13 -1.34
N TYR A 164 -29.07 1.13 -1.58
CA TYR A 164 -30.39 0.99 -2.20
C TYR A 164 -30.71 2.03 -3.30
N ALA A 165 -29.69 2.58 -3.97
CA ALA A 165 -29.87 3.44 -5.15
C ALA A 165 -29.63 2.69 -6.47
#